data_AF-A0A8T4CMX3-F1
#
_entry.id   AF-A0A8T4CMX3-F1
#
_cell.length_a   1.000
_cell.length_b   1.000
_cell.length_c   1.000
_cell.angle_alpha   90.00
_cell.angle_beta   90.00
_cell.angle_gamma   90.00
#
_symmetry.space_group_name_H-M   'P 1'
#
loop_
_entity.id
_entity.type
_entity.pdbx_description
1 polymer ?
#
loop_
_entity_poly.entity_id
_entity_poly.type
_entity_poly.pdbx_seq_one_letter_code
_entity_poly.pdbx_strand_id
1 'polypeptide(L)'
;MSINLYIRRKTAFSLFEINTLEAAENQLQEISRELGLSLNLQEMKAVQAYFKKKGKNPTDVELQTIAQTWSEHCYHKTFKGKIRIGNIEINSLFKTYIAKATKEINPRWCFSVFEDNAGIIRFDKGYGIAAKVETHNHPSAVEPFGGAATGVGGVIRDVLGVWADPIACTDVLGFGPLNYDYNKLPAGVKHPKYVYMGVTAGIGAYGNNMGIPTVNGAIYFDDSYTGNVTVYCGCIGLLPLKKFRKNAKPDHIILLAGGKTGRDGIHGVTFASAELTEKSEEVSRPAVQIA
;
A
#
# COMPACT_ATOMS: atom_id res chain seq x y z
N MET A 1 -28.98 21.86 -20.13
CA MET A 1 -27.64 22.01 -20.74
C MET A 1 -26.73 21.00 -20.08
N SER A 2 -26.01 20.18 -20.85
CA SER A 2 -25.00 19.28 -20.26
C SER A 2 -23.85 20.14 -19.73
N ILE A 3 -23.62 20.12 -18.42
CA ILE A 3 -22.49 20.82 -17.80
C ILE A 3 -21.22 20.09 -18.26
N ASN A 4 -20.27 20.81 -18.85
CA ASN A 4 -18.97 20.23 -19.14
C ASN A 4 -18.21 20.00 -17.83
N LEU A 5 -18.02 18.72 -17.47
CA LEU A 5 -17.36 18.32 -16.22
C LEU A 5 -15.84 18.51 -16.28
N TYR A 6 -15.24 18.58 -17.47
CA TYR A 6 -13.79 18.58 -17.65
C TYR A 6 -13.33 19.81 -18.45
N ILE A 7 -12.60 20.70 -17.80
CA ILE A 7 -12.12 21.95 -18.39
C ILE A 7 -10.60 21.90 -18.48
N ARG A 8 -10.07 21.76 -19.71
CA ARG A 8 -8.61 21.73 -19.93
C ARG A 8 -7.96 23.08 -19.60
N ARG A 9 -6.94 23.08 -18.76
CA ARG A 9 -6.13 24.26 -18.43
C ARG A 9 -5.06 24.51 -19.49
N LYS A 10 -4.66 25.78 -19.65
CA LYS A 10 -3.57 26.20 -20.53
C LYS A 10 -2.23 26.04 -19.81
N THR A 11 -1.72 24.82 -19.75
CA THR A 11 -0.43 24.46 -19.15
C THR A 11 0.44 23.70 -20.14
N ALA A 12 1.75 23.61 -19.89
CA ALA A 12 2.69 22.87 -20.73
C ALA A 12 2.46 21.34 -20.71
N PHE A 13 1.71 20.85 -19.73
CA PHE A 13 1.29 19.46 -19.59
C PHE A 13 -0.24 19.35 -19.52
N SER A 14 -0.76 18.14 -19.67
CA SER A 14 -2.20 17.87 -19.56
C SER A 14 -2.68 18.08 -18.12
N LEU A 15 -3.60 19.02 -17.93
CA LEU A 15 -4.20 19.33 -16.64
C LEU A 15 -5.66 19.73 -16.86
N PHE A 16 -6.58 19.10 -16.12
CA PHE A 16 -8.01 19.41 -16.19
C PHE A 16 -8.51 19.98 -14.86
N GLU A 17 -9.27 21.06 -14.92
CA GLU A 17 -10.15 21.48 -13.83
C GLU A 17 -11.46 20.70 -13.93
N ILE A 18 -11.91 20.14 -12.81
CA ILE A 18 -13.08 19.27 -12.75
C ILE A 18 -14.23 20.03 -12.12
N ASN A 19 -15.35 20.20 -12.83
CA ASN A 19 -16.50 20.95 -12.32
C ASN A 19 -17.27 20.15 -11.26
N THR A 20 -16.69 20.06 -10.07
CA THR A 20 -17.32 19.39 -8.92
C THR A 20 -18.30 20.30 -8.20
N LEU A 21 -18.14 21.63 -8.22
CA LEU A 21 -18.97 22.54 -7.41
C LEU A 21 -20.45 22.48 -7.82
N GLU A 22 -20.72 22.38 -9.11
CA GLU A 22 -22.07 22.37 -9.67
C GLU A 22 -22.56 20.96 -10.03
N ALA A 23 -21.68 19.95 -9.89
CA ALA A 23 -22.02 18.56 -10.21
C ALA A 23 -23.14 18.02 -9.31
N ALA A 24 -24.16 17.45 -9.96
CA ALA A 24 -25.16 16.62 -9.30
C ALA A 24 -24.56 15.27 -8.85
N GLU A 25 -25.30 14.52 -8.03
CA GLU A 25 -24.80 13.27 -7.42
C GLU A 25 -24.39 12.22 -8.46
N ASN A 26 -25.15 12.08 -9.53
CA ASN A 26 -24.82 11.19 -10.65
C ASN A 26 -23.55 11.62 -11.38
N GLN A 27 -23.32 12.93 -11.53
CA GLN A 27 -22.11 13.48 -12.15
C GLN A 27 -20.88 13.30 -11.25
N LEU A 28 -21.04 13.39 -9.93
CA LEU A 28 -19.95 13.06 -9.00
C LEU A 28 -19.52 11.59 -9.09
N GLN A 29 -20.48 10.67 -9.25
CA GLN A 29 -20.18 9.25 -9.47
C GLN A 29 -19.54 9.01 -10.84
N GLU A 30 -19.98 9.72 -11.88
CA GLU A 30 -19.38 9.71 -13.20
C GLU A 30 -17.91 10.15 -13.16
N ILE A 31 -17.61 11.29 -12.50
CA ILE A 31 -16.24 11.77 -12.29
C ILE A 31 -15.38 10.71 -11.59
N SER A 32 -15.90 10.11 -10.51
CA SER A 32 -15.18 9.08 -9.76
C SER A 32 -14.84 7.86 -10.63
N ARG A 33 -15.79 7.42 -11.47
CA ARG A 33 -15.62 6.29 -12.37
C ARG A 33 -14.64 6.60 -13.51
N GLU A 34 -14.81 7.72 -14.19
CA GLU A 34 -13.99 8.07 -15.36
C GLU A 34 -12.54 8.37 -15.01
N LEU A 35 -12.29 8.97 -13.85
CA LEU A 35 -10.94 9.21 -13.35
C LEU A 35 -10.36 8.01 -12.57
N GLY A 36 -11.11 6.93 -12.35
CA GLY A 36 -10.64 5.76 -11.62
C GLY A 36 -10.30 6.05 -10.15
N LEU A 37 -11.06 6.94 -9.50
CA LEU A 37 -10.79 7.40 -8.13
C LEU A 37 -11.18 6.36 -7.07
N SER A 38 -12.11 5.46 -7.41
CA SER A 38 -12.73 4.51 -6.48
C SER A 38 -13.30 5.17 -5.22
N LEU A 39 -13.68 6.45 -5.32
CA LEU A 39 -14.37 7.18 -4.25
C LEU A 39 -15.87 6.93 -4.36
N ASN A 40 -16.49 6.55 -3.25
CA ASN A 40 -17.94 6.40 -3.20
C ASN A 40 -18.63 7.77 -3.18
N LEU A 41 -19.97 7.79 -3.31
CA LEU A 41 -20.73 9.04 -3.35
C LEU A 41 -20.56 9.90 -2.08
N GLN A 42 -20.45 9.30 -0.90
CA GLN A 42 -20.26 10.05 0.34
C GLN A 42 -18.88 10.74 0.37
N GLU A 43 -17.84 10.04 -0.07
CA GLU A 43 -16.48 10.58 -0.19
C GLU A 43 -16.45 11.70 -1.25
N MET A 44 -17.07 11.50 -2.41
CA MET A 44 -17.16 12.54 -3.44
C MET A 44 -17.94 13.78 -2.97
N LYS A 45 -19.01 13.61 -2.19
CA LYS A 45 -19.73 14.72 -1.56
C LYS A 45 -18.86 15.48 -0.56
N ALA A 46 -18.03 14.78 0.23
CA ALA A 46 -17.10 15.42 1.15
C ALA A 46 -16.03 16.24 0.40
N VAL A 47 -15.51 15.70 -0.71
CA VAL A 47 -14.61 16.43 -1.62
C VAL A 47 -15.29 17.66 -2.20
N GLN A 48 -16.49 17.52 -2.75
CA GLN A 48 -17.28 18.65 -3.26
C GLN A 48 -17.48 19.73 -2.18
N ALA A 49 -17.86 19.34 -0.97
CA ALA A 49 -18.08 20.28 0.13
C ALA A 49 -16.80 21.05 0.50
N TYR A 50 -15.65 20.37 0.52
CA TYR A 50 -14.35 21.01 0.75
C TYR A 50 -14.02 22.06 -0.31
N PHE A 51 -14.17 21.70 -1.60
CA PHE A 51 -13.86 22.61 -2.71
C PHE A 51 -14.89 23.76 -2.83
N LYS A 52 -16.17 23.51 -2.50
CA LYS A 52 -17.18 24.57 -2.34
C LYS A 52 -16.75 25.60 -1.29
N LYS A 53 -16.29 25.14 -0.13
CA LYS A 53 -15.78 26.03 0.93
C LYS A 53 -14.53 26.83 0.49
N LYS A 54 -13.69 26.25 -0.37
CA LYS A 54 -12.53 26.93 -0.94
C LYS A 54 -12.87 27.89 -2.08
N GLY A 55 -14.09 27.84 -2.62
CA GLY A 55 -14.54 28.67 -3.73
C GLY A 55 -13.81 28.37 -5.05
N LYS A 56 -13.27 27.15 -5.22
CA LYS A 56 -12.58 26.73 -6.46
C LYS A 56 -12.89 25.28 -6.80
N ASN A 57 -12.91 24.96 -8.09
CA ASN A 57 -12.94 23.57 -8.54
C ASN A 57 -11.57 22.89 -8.34
N PRO A 58 -11.53 21.59 -8.04
CA PRO A 58 -10.29 20.82 -8.00
C PRO A 58 -9.71 20.60 -9.40
N THR A 59 -8.41 20.36 -9.47
CA THR A 59 -7.81 19.71 -10.65
C THR A 59 -7.95 18.19 -10.57
N ASP A 60 -7.82 17.52 -11.71
CA ASP A 60 -7.66 16.06 -11.81
C ASP A 60 -6.56 15.53 -10.87
N VAL A 61 -5.40 16.20 -10.81
CA VAL A 61 -4.29 15.81 -9.92
C VAL A 61 -4.65 15.97 -8.43
N GLU A 62 -5.36 17.05 -8.05
CA GLU A 62 -5.86 17.22 -6.68
C GLU A 62 -6.84 16.09 -6.31
N LEU A 63 -7.74 15.72 -7.22
CA LEU A 63 -8.67 14.60 -7.01
C LEU A 63 -7.95 13.25 -6.91
N GLN A 64 -6.98 12.97 -7.79
CA GLN A 64 -6.18 11.75 -7.75
C GLN A 64 -5.40 11.64 -6.44
N THR A 65 -4.86 12.76 -5.93
CA THR A 65 -4.15 12.80 -4.66
C THR A 65 -5.08 12.44 -3.49
N ILE A 66 -6.30 12.99 -3.47
CA ILE A 66 -7.30 12.67 -2.45
C ILE A 66 -7.70 11.21 -2.54
N ALA A 67 -8.01 10.71 -3.73
CA ALA A 67 -8.41 9.33 -3.97
C ALA A 67 -7.36 8.33 -3.46
N GLN A 68 -6.10 8.56 -3.82
CA GLN A 68 -4.96 7.77 -3.32
C GLN A 68 -4.89 7.79 -1.78
N THR A 69 -4.99 8.97 -1.18
CA THR A 69 -4.85 9.15 0.28
C THR A 69 -6.01 8.56 1.07
N TRP A 70 -7.22 8.57 0.50
CA TRP A 70 -8.46 8.11 1.15
C TRP A 70 -8.82 6.64 0.82
N SER A 71 -8.03 6.00 -0.04
CA SER A 71 -8.15 4.57 -0.33
C SER A 71 -8.09 3.72 0.94
N GLU A 72 -8.64 2.50 0.88
CA GLU A 72 -8.59 1.58 2.02
C GLU A 72 -7.14 1.23 2.40
N HIS A 73 -6.32 0.97 1.38
CA HIS A 73 -4.90 0.65 1.55
C HIS A 73 -4.10 1.75 2.25
N CYS A 74 -4.36 3.04 1.96
CA CYS A 74 -3.63 4.14 2.61
C CYS A 74 -4.25 4.55 3.95
N TYR A 75 -5.57 4.77 3.98
CA TYR A 75 -6.22 5.33 5.16
C TYR A 75 -6.54 4.29 6.22
N HIS A 76 -6.65 3.01 5.84
CA HIS A 76 -7.03 1.90 6.70
C HIS A 76 -8.42 2.12 7.34
N LYS A 77 -9.46 2.38 6.52
CA LYS A 77 -10.79 2.78 7.02
C LYS A 77 -11.39 1.67 7.88
N THR A 78 -11.21 0.40 7.51
CA THR A 78 -11.69 -0.76 8.29
C THR A 78 -11.04 -0.82 9.67
N PHE A 79 -9.72 -0.66 9.76
CA PHE A 79 -8.99 -0.71 11.04
C PHE A 79 -9.28 0.50 11.95
N LYS A 80 -9.67 1.65 11.38
CA LYS A 80 -10.04 2.87 12.12
C LYS A 80 -11.54 2.99 12.40
N GLY A 81 -12.36 2.25 11.66
CA GLY A 81 -13.81 2.34 11.69
C GLY A 81 -14.43 1.80 12.97
N LYS A 82 -15.72 2.11 13.15
CA LYS A 82 -16.56 1.48 14.16
C LYS A 82 -17.19 0.22 13.58
N ILE A 83 -17.06 -0.89 14.28
CA ILE A 83 -17.55 -2.21 13.84
C ILE A 83 -18.56 -2.70 14.86
N ARG A 84 -19.74 -3.11 14.40
CA ARG A 84 -20.77 -3.72 15.24
C ARG A 84 -20.93 -5.20 14.87
N ILE A 85 -20.72 -6.09 15.84
CA ILE A 85 -20.91 -7.53 15.71
C ILE A 85 -21.96 -7.95 16.74
N GLY A 86 -23.20 -8.12 16.30
CA GLY A 86 -24.34 -8.31 17.20
C GLY A 86 -24.50 -7.12 18.16
N ASN A 87 -24.31 -7.38 19.46
CA ASN A 87 -24.37 -6.36 20.53
C ASN A 87 -22.99 -5.79 20.90
N ILE A 88 -21.91 -6.26 20.25
CA ILE A 88 -20.55 -5.80 20.52
C ILE A 88 -20.25 -4.63 19.58
N GLU A 89 -19.85 -3.49 20.15
CA GLU A 89 -19.32 -2.34 19.41
C GLU A 89 -17.80 -2.26 19.63
N ILE A 90 -17.04 -2.27 18.53
CA ILE A 90 -15.59 -2.12 18.52
C ILE A 90 -15.27 -0.76 17.88
N ASN A 91 -14.60 0.11 18.62
CA ASN A 91 -14.16 1.40 18.11
C ASN A 91 -12.68 1.32 17.67
N SER A 92 -12.45 1.15 16.36
CA SER A 92 -11.15 0.87 15.74
C SER A 92 -10.53 -0.45 16.21
N LEU A 93 -10.39 -1.41 15.29
CA LEU A 93 -9.65 -2.66 15.51
C LEU A 93 -8.21 -2.37 15.95
N PHE A 94 -7.56 -1.43 15.27
CA PHE A 94 -6.19 -1.04 15.58
C PHE A 94 -6.05 -0.53 17.01
N LYS A 95 -6.88 0.44 17.43
CA LYS A 95 -6.80 0.99 18.78
C LYS A 95 -7.16 -0.06 19.82
N THR A 96 -8.20 -0.85 19.58
CA THR A 96 -8.78 -1.77 20.55
C THR A 96 -7.90 -2.99 20.81
N TYR A 97 -7.38 -3.63 19.75
CA TYR A 97 -6.72 -4.93 19.85
C TYR A 97 -5.20 -4.89 19.65
N ILE A 98 -4.66 -3.82 19.04
CA ILE A 98 -3.22 -3.73 18.75
C ILE A 98 -2.56 -2.68 19.65
N ALA A 99 -2.99 -1.42 19.53
CA ALA A 99 -2.34 -0.32 20.23
C ALA A 99 -2.61 -0.34 21.75
N LYS A 100 -3.81 -0.75 22.17
CA LYS A 100 -4.19 -0.82 23.60
C LYS A 100 -3.24 -1.72 24.38
N ALA A 101 -2.99 -2.95 23.92
CA ALA A 101 -2.11 -3.89 24.62
C ALA A 101 -0.70 -3.31 24.80
N THR A 102 -0.14 -2.73 23.74
CA THR A 102 1.19 -2.09 23.79
C THR A 102 1.21 -0.92 24.78
N LYS A 103 0.15 -0.10 24.79
CA LYS A 103 0.01 1.05 25.70
C LYS A 103 -0.15 0.62 27.16
N GLU A 104 -0.91 -0.44 27.43
CA GLU A 104 -1.15 -0.95 28.79
C GLU A 104 0.10 -1.61 29.38
N ILE A 105 0.83 -2.39 28.57
CA ILE A 105 2.09 -3.01 29.00
C ILE A 105 3.19 -1.94 29.16
N ASN A 106 3.18 -0.91 28.31
CA ASN A 106 4.14 0.19 28.27
C ASN A 106 5.62 -0.24 28.47
N PRO A 107 6.10 -1.20 27.66
CA PRO A 107 7.44 -1.73 27.85
C PRO A 107 8.50 -0.67 27.56
N ARG A 108 9.48 -0.52 28.46
CA ARG A 108 10.54 0.51 28.36
C ARG A 108 11.40 0.40 27.10
N TRP A 109 11.43 -0.78 26.48
CA TRP A 109 12.18 -1.00 25.24
C TRP A 109 11.40 -0.57 24.00
N CYS A 110 10.11 -0.27 24.03
CA CYS A 110 9.45 0.36 22.87
C CYS A 110 9.94 1.79 22.71
N PHE A 111 10.68 2.07 21.64
CA PHE A 111 11.28 3.38 21.38
C PHE A 111 10.39 4.25 20.48
N SER A 112 9.90 3.69 19.38
CA SER A 112 8.97 4.34 18.45
C SER A 112 8.06 3.27 17.87
N VAL A 113 6.78 3.27 18.25
CA VAL A 113 5.79 2.29 17.79
C VAL A 113 4.53 3.01 17.35
N PHE A 114 3.93 2.57 16.24
CA PHE A 114 2.70 3.14 15.67
C PHE A 114 2.77 4.60 15.19
N GLU A 115 3.95 5.19 15.13
CA GLU A 115 4.13 6.60 14.76
C GLU A 115 4.95 6.79 13.47
N ASP A 116 5.56 5.72 12.94
CA ASP A 116 6.51 5.79 11.83
C ASP A 116 6.40 4.57 10.90
N ASN A 117 7.19 4.56 9.82
CA ASN A 117 7.16 3.50 8.81
C ASN A 117 7.61 2.13 9.36
N ALA A 118 8.42 2.10 10.42
CA ALA A 118 8.84 0.88 11.09
C ALA A 118 8.73 1.00 12.61
N GLY A 119 8.46 -0.13 13.27
CA GLY A 119 8.50 -0.21 14.73
C GLY A 119 9.93 -0.31 15.23
N ILE A 120 10.32 0.53 16.19
CA ILE A 120 11.66 0.58 16.76
C ILE A 120 11.61 0.19 18.22
N ILE A 121 12.43 -0.78 18.60
CA ILE A 121 12.71 -1.12 19.99
C ILE A 121 14.15 -0.76 20.36
N ARG A 122 14.39 -0.40 21.62
CA ARG A 122 15.72 -0.25 22.20
C ARG A 122 16.39 -1.62 22.24
N PHE A 123 17.65 -1.62 21.87
CA PHE A 123 18.55 -2.75 21.91
C PHE A 123 19.83 -2.35 22.65
N ASP A 124 20.84 -3.21 22.62
CA ASP A 124 22.07 -3.06 23.38
C ASP A 124 22.92 -1.84 22.93
N LYS A 125 23.77 -1.33 23.84
CA LYS A 125 24.81 -0.31 23.58
C LYS A 125 24.32 0.95 22.85
N GLY A 126 23.09 1.38 23.12
CA GLY A 126 22.52 2.60 22.51
C GLY A 126 22.04 2.41 21.07
N TYR A 127 21.96 1.17 20.60
CA TYR A 127 21.30 0.80 19.35
C TYR A 127 19.82 0.49 19.58
N GLY A 128 19.06 0.50 18.50
CA GLY A 128 17.71 -0.02 18.42
C GLY A 128 17.59 -0.98 17.24
N ILE A 129 16.55 -1.80 17.28
CA ILE A 129 16.14 -2.64 16.16
C ILE A 129 14.87 -2.03 15.57
N ALA A 130 14.94 -1.66 14.29
CA ALA A 130 13.78 -1.32 13.49
C ALA A 130 13.26 -2.58 12.79
N ALA A 131 11.96 -2.82 12.83
CA ALA A 131 11.32 -3.92 12.16
C ALA A 131 10.06 -3.45 11.44
N LYS A 132 9.90 -3.94 10.21
CA LYS A 132 8.74 -3.67 9.37
C LYS A 132 8.38 -4.92 8.58
N VAL A 133 7.09 -5.15 8.45
CA VAL A 133 6.51 -6.21 7.63
C VAL A 133 5.35 -5.60 6.84
N GLU A 134 5.26 -5.95 5.56
CA GLU A 134 4.18 -5.57 4.65
C GLU A 134 3.75 -6.78 3.81
N THR A 135 2.63 -6.63 3.10
CA THR A 135 2.12 -7.64 2.16
C THR A 135 2.14 -7.11 0.74
N HIS A 136 2.43 -7.97 -0.23
CA HIS A 136 2.34 -7.64 -1.65
C HIS A 136 1.53 -8.68 -2.45
N ASN A 137 0.38 -9.06 -1.88
CA ASN A 137 -0.48 -10.16 -2.34
C ASN A 137 -1.01 -9.97 -3.77
N HIS A 138 -1.80 -8.90 -4.00
CA HIS A 138 -2.46 -8.65 -5.29
C HIS A 138 -1.46 -8.46 -6.43
N PRO A 139 -0.38 -7.64 -6.28
CA PRO A 139 0.63 -7.54 -7.32
C PRO A 139 1.32 -8.88 -7.60
N SER A 140 1.63 -9.66 -6.56
CA SER A 140 2.29 -10.97 -6.72
C SER A 140 1.38 -12.04 -7.35
N ALA A 141 0.06 -11.93 -7.20
CA ALA A 141 -0.88 -12.80 -7.92
C ALA A 141 -0.87 -12.50 -9.43
N VAL A 142 -0.75 -11.22 -9.80
CA VAL A 142 -0.80 -10.75 -11.21
C VAL A 142 0.56 -10.85 -11.89
N GLU A 143 1.63 -10.39 -11.26
CA GLU A 143 3.00 -10.46 -11.78
C GLU A 143 3.93 -10.88 -10.62
N PRO A 144 4.17 -12.20 -10.48
CA PRO A 144 4.81 -12.75 -9.28
C PRO A 144 6.23 -12.23 -8.99
N PHE A 145 7.04 -12.02 -10.03
CA PHE A 145 8.44 -11.66 -9.82
C PHE A 145 8.59 -10.23 -9.33
N GLY A 146 8.12 -9.26 -10.10
CA GLY A 146 8.16 -7.84 -9.78
C GLY A 146 7.25 -7.51 -8.60
N GLY A 147 6.10 -8.18 -8.48
CA GLY A 147 5.26 -8.11 -7.29
C GLY A 147 6.03 -8.43 -6.01
N ALA A 148 6.74 -9.56 -5.95
CA ALA A 148 7.47 -9.92 -4.73
C ALA A 148 8.75 -9.10 -4.54
N ALA A 149 9.48 -8.81 -5.62
CA ALA A 149 10.69 -8.00 -5.59
C ALA A 149 10.42 -6.58 -5.06
N THR A 150 9.33 -5.94 -5.53
CA THR A 150 8.95 -4.61 -5.04
C THR A 150 8.43 -4.61 -3.60
N GLY A 151 7.83 -5.73 -3.16
CA GLY A 151 7.48 -5.95 -1.75
C GLY A 151 8.71 -5.93 -0.83
N VAL A 152 9.77 -6.67 -1.19
CA VAL A 152 11.05 -6.66 -0.45
C VAL A 152 11.70 -5.27 -0.50
N GLY A 153 11.73 -4.64 -1.67
CA GLY A 153 12.27 -3.29 -1.82
C GLY A 153 11.51 -2.25 -0.98
N GLY A 154 10.19 -2.38 -0.85
CA GLY A 154 9.35 -1.52 -0.01
C GLY A 154 9.77 -1.56 1.46
N VAL A 155 9.80 -2.75 2.05
CA VAL A 155 10.15 -2.90 3.47
C VAL A 155 11.61 -2.54 3.79
N ILE A 156 12.53 -2.73 2.84
CA ILE A 156 13.90 -2.22 2.97
C ILE A 156 13.90 -0.69 3.03
N ARG A 157 13.13 -0.02 2.16
CA ARG A 157 13.02 1.44 2.18
C ARG A 157 12.34 1.97 3.44
N ASP A 158 11.38 1.26 4.01
CA ASP A 158 10.75 1.65 5.27
C ASP A 158 11.74 1.62 6.45
N VAL A 159 12.59 0.59 6.51
CA VAL A 159 13.65 0.49 7.52
C VAL A 159 14.70 1.59 7.32
N LEU A 160 15.12 1.85 6.08
CA LEU A 160 15.98 2.99 5.74
C LEU A 160 15.33 4.34 6.11
N GLY A 161 14.01 4.47 5.90
CA GLY A 161 13.22 5.66 6.18
C GLY A 161 13.18 6.04 7.66
N VAL A 162 13.46 5.09 8.56
CA VAL A 162 13.63 5.34 9.99
C VAL A 162 15.10 5.35 10.44
N TRP A 163 16.03 5.62 9.50
CA TRP A 163 17.47 5.75 9.71
C TRP A 163 18.20 4.46 10.12
N ALA A 164 17.54 3.31 10.01
CA ALA A 164 18.13 2.02 10.35
C ALA A 164 18.85 1.43 9.14
N ASP A 165 19.99 0.80 9.37
CA ASP A 165 20.72 0.06 8.36
C ASP A 165 20.09 -1.35 8.23
N PRO A 166 19.50 -1.73 7.09
CA PRO A 166 18.91 -3.06 6.89
C PRO A 166 19.96 -4.15 7.04
N ILE A 167 19.66 -5.18 7.84
CA ILE A 167 20.60 -6.29 8.10
C ILE A 167 20.02 -7.67 7.77
N ALA A 168 18.69 -7.79 7.71
CA ALA A 168 18.04 -9.06 7.41
C ALA A 168 16.63 -8.84 6.87
N CYS A 169 16.21 -9.72 5.97
CA CYS A 169 14.84 -9.85 5.49
C CYS A 169 14.18 -11.10 6.09
N THR A 170 12.85 -11.11 6.07
CA THR A 170 12.02 -12.28 6.41
C THR A 170 10.79 -12.35 5.50
N ASP A 171 10.24 -13.53 5.30
CA ASP A 171 9.05 -13.72 4.48
C ASP A 171 8.07 -14.76 5.05
N VAL A 172 6.77 -14.53 4.84
CA VAL A 172 5.74 -15.54 5.11
C VAL A 172 4.87 -15.66 3.88
N LEU A 173 4.91 -16.84 3.26
CA LEU A 173 4.37 -17.09 1.94
C LEU A 173 3.24 -18.12 2.00
N GLY A 174 2.15 -17.85 1.29
CA GLY A 174 0.99 -18.74 1.16
C GLY A 174 0.62 -18.92 -0.31
N PHE A 175 0.60 -20.17 -0.77
CA PHE A 175 0.29 -20.52 -2.16
C PHE A 175 -0.70 -21.69 -2.25
N GLY A 176 -1.41 -21.80 -3.38
CA GLY A 176 -2.12 -23.03 -3.72
C GLY A 176 -1.16 -24.22 -3.91
N PRO A 177 -1.64 -25.47 -3.86
CA PRO A 177 -0.81 -26.66 -4.11
C PRO A 177 -0.03 -26.58 -5.42
N LEU A 178 1.25 -26.99 -5.40
CA LEU A 178 2.11 -26.92 -6.60
C LEU A 178 1.71 -27.90 -7.72
N ASN A 179 0.92 -28.91 -7.39
CA ASN A 179 0.34 -29.90 -8.29
C ASN A 179 -1.15 -29.65 -8.55
N TYR A 180 -1.61 -28.39 -8.44
CA TYR A 180 -3.00 -28.03 -8.67
C TYR A 180 -3.52 -28.52 -10.02
N ASP A 181 -4.77 -29.00 -10.04
CA ASP A 181 -5.40 -29.47 -11.27
C ASP A 181 -5.74 -28.27 -12.17
N TYR A 182 -5.15 -28.22 -13.37
CA TYR A 182 -5.42 -27.17 -14.35
C TYR A 182 -6.91 -27.08 -14.72
N ASN A 183 -7.65 -28.17 -14.67
CA ASN A 183 -9.09 -28.16 -14.98
C ASN A 183 -9.93 -27.48 -13.89
N LYS A 184 -9.38 -27.33 -12.67
CA LYS A 184 -10.03 -26.65 -11.54
C LYS A 184 -9.55 -25.21 -11.38
N LEU A 185 -8.54 -24.79 -12.15
CA LEU A 185 -7.96 -23.45 -12.04
C LEU A 185 -9.00 -22.41 -12.50
N PRO A 186 -9.39 -21.45 -11.64
CA PRO A 186 -10.34 -20.42 -12.04
C PRO A 186 -9.79 -19.57 -13.20
N ALA A 187 -10.68 -19.06 -14.05
CA ALA A 187 -10.27 -18.19 -15.15
C ALA A 187 -9.58 -16.92 -14.62
N GLY A 188 -8.52 -16.47 -15.31
CA GLY A 188 -7.70 -15.33 -14.91
C GLY A 188 -6.80 -15.57 -13.69
N VAL A 189 -6.81 -16.78 -13.10
CA VAL A 189 -5.90 -17.15 -12.00
C VAL A 189 -4.67 -17.86 -12.55
N LYS A 190 -3.50 -17.42 -12.09
CA LYS A 190 -2.23 -18.07 -12.45
C LYS A 190 -2.03 -19.36 -11.65
N HIS A 191 -1.49 -20.37 -12.33
CA HIS A 191 -1.21 -21.66 -11.69
C HIS A 191 -0.29 -21.49 -10.46
N PRO A 192 -0.59 -22.08 -9.29
CA PRO A 192 0.17 -21.82 -8.06
C PRO A 192 1.68 -22.07 -8.20
N LYS A 193 2.07 -23.10 -8.94
CA LYS A 193 3.49 -23.37 -9.26
C LYS A 193 4.19 -22.19 -9.96
N TYR A 194 3.54 -21.52 -10.91
CA TYR A 194 4.10 -20.36 -11.60
C TYR A 194 4.27 -19.18 -10.62
N VAL A 195 3.25 -18.93 -9.80
CA VAL A 195 3.30 -17.84 -8.80
C VAL A 195 4.39 -18.09 -7.76
N TYR A 196 4.45 -19.30 -7.21
CA TYR A 196 5.51 -19.72 -6.28
C TYR A 196 6.92 -19.47 -6.84
N MET A 197 7.17 -19.92 -8.07
CA MET A 197 8.49 -19.76 -8.70
C MET A 197 8.85 -18.30 -8.92
N GLY A 198 7.90 -17.48 -9.39
CA GLY A 198 8.16 -16.06 -9.62
C GLY A 198 8.33 -15.27 -8.32
N VAL A 199 7.50 -15.52 -7.30
CA VAL A 199 7.62 -14.84 -5.99
C VAL A 199 8.96 -15.13 -5.34
N THR A 200 9.34 -16.41 -5.24
CA THR A 200 10.62 -16.81 -4.62
C THR A 200 11.82 -16.24 -5.38
N ALA A 201 11.77 -16.24 -6.72
CA ALA A 201 12.79 -15.60 -7.55
C ALA A 201 12.86 -14.08 -7.35
N GLY A 202 11.71 -13.40 -7.24
CA GLY A 202 11.63 -11.95 -7.02
C GLY A 202 12.20 -11.53 -5.66
N ILE A 203 11.83 -12.23 -4.59
CA ILE A 203 12.38 -12.02 -3.24
C ILE A 203 13.89 -12.20 -3.25
N GLY A 204 14.36 -13.33 -3.81
CA GLY A 204 15.78 -13.63 -3.89
C GLY A 204 16.56 -12.60 -4.70
N ALA A 205 16.04 -12.21 -5.88
CA ALA A 205 16.71 -11.24 -6.74
C ALA A 205 16.92 -9.89 -6.05
N TYR A 206 15.88 -9.34 -5.41
CA TYR A 206 15.98 -8.02 -4.76
C TYR A 206 16.90 -8.07 -3.53
N GLY A 207 16.70 -9.05 -2.64
CA GLY A 207 17.51 -9.21 -1.43
C GLY A 207 18.99 -9.43 -1.75
N ASN A 208 19.29 -10.35 -2.69
CA ASN A 208 20.66 -10.67 -3.07
C ASN A 208 21.38 -9.48 -3.71
N ASN A 209 20.73 -8.73 -4.60
CA ASN A 209 21.33 -7.55 -5.22
C ASN A 209 21.58 -6.42 -4.22
N MET A 210 20.74 -6.30 -3.20
CA MET A 210 20.94 -5.35 -2.10
C MET A 210 21.97 -5.85 -1.07
N GLY A 211 22.36 -7.13 -1.11
CA GLY A 211 23.26 -7.74 -0.14
C GLY A 211 22.62 -7.97 1.23
N ILE A 212 21.29 -8.11 1.30
CA ILE A 212 20.54 -8.30 2.55
C ILE A 212 19.94 -9.72 2.55
N PRO A 213 20.35 -10.60 3.48
CA PRO A 213 19.90 -12.00 3.49
C PRO A 213 18.47 -12.13 4.01
N THR A 214 17.66 -12.99 3.39
CA THR A 214 16.42 -13.51 4.00
C THR A 214 16.78 -14.61 4.99
N VAL A 215 16.67 -14.33 6.29
CA VAL A 215 17.25 -15.18 7.35
C VAL A 215 16.24 -16.15 7.98
N ASN A 216 14.95 -15.88 7.83
CA ASN A 216 13.87 -16.71 8.34
C ASN A 216 12.59 -16.49 7.56
N GLY A 217 11.67 -17.44 7.65
CA GLY A 217 10.36 -17.31 7.05
C GLY A 217 9.48 -18.53 7.26
N ALA A 218 8.36 -18.56 6.55
CA ALA A 218 7.47 -19.72 6.47
C ALA A 218 6.83 -19.81 5.08
N ILE A 219 6.60 -21.04 4.61
CA ILE A 219 5.86 -21.30 3.37
C ILE A 219 4.74 -22.28 3.71
N TYR A 220 3.51 -21.94 3.33
CA TYR A 220 2.34 -22.77 3.52
C TYR A 220 1.62 -23.00 2.19
N PHE A 221 1.15 -24.24 1.98
CA PHE A 221 0.42 -24.64 0.78
C PHE A 221 -0.98 -25.09 1.16
N ASP A 222 -1.99 -24.42 0.61
CA ASP A 222 -3.41 -24.74 0.85
C ASP A 222 -4.25 -24.23 -0.31
N ASP A 223 -5.31 -24.98 -0.64
CA ASP A 223 -6.24 -24.64 -1.71
C ASP A 223 -6.82 -23.22 -1.55
N SER A 224 -6.97 -22.73 -0.31
CA SER A 224 -7.48 -21.40 0.00
C SER A 224 -6.63 -20.25 -0.55
N TYR A 225 -5.36 -20.49 -0.87
CA TYR A 225 -4.46 -19.50 -1.47
C TYR A 225 -4.45 -19.55 -3.00
N THR A 226 -5.30 -20.38 -3.62
CA THR A 226 -5.48 -20.38 -5.08
C THR A 226 -6.24 -19.13 -5.49
N GLY A 227 -5.67 -18.33 -6.40
CA GLY A 227 -6.26 -17.05 -6.84
C GLY A 227 -5.80 -15.84 -6.03
N ASN A 228 -5.66 -15.97 -4.71
CA ASN A 228 -5.13 -14.90 -3.86
C ASN A 228 -4.01 -15.42 -2.96
N VAL A 229 -2.77 -15.15 -3.36
CA VAL A 229 -1.58 -15.56 -2.61
C VAL A 229 -1.34 -14.66 -1.41
N THR A 230 -0.61 -15.18 -0.44
CA THR A 230 -0.07 -14.38 0.66
C THR A 230 1.43 -14.21 0.46
N VAL A 231 1.89 -12.96 0.38
CA VAL A 231 3.31 -12.62 0.22
C VAL A 231 3.64 -11.55 1.24
N TYR A 232 3.99 -11.98 2.45
CA TYR A 232 4.57 -11.08 3.44
C TYR A 232 6.06 -10.91 3.16
N CYS A 233 6.50 -9.67 3.09
CA CYS A 233 7.91 -9.28 3.07
C CYS A 233 8.20 -8.50 4.34
N GLY A 234 9.33 -8.78 4.98
CA GLY A 234 9.76 -8.09 6.17
C GLY A 234 11.23 -7.72 6.11
N CYS A 235 11.58 -6.67 6.84
CA CYS A 235 12.96 -6.20 6.97
C CYS A 235 13.24 -5.81 8.43
N ILE A 236 14.45 -6.14 8.86
CA ILE A 236 15.02 -5.82 10.17
C ILE A 236 16.25 -4.96 9.94
N GLY A 237 16.35 -3.86 10.66
CA GLY A 237 17.48 -2.95 10.60
C GLY A 237 18.04 -2.57 11.96
N LEU A 238 19.32 -2.21 11.97
CA LEU A 238 20.05 -1.76 13.14
C LEU A 238 20.16 -0.23 13.11
N LEU A 239 19.77 0.43 14.20
CA LEU A 239 19.71 1.89 14.29
C LEU A 239 20.54 2.40 15.47
N PRO A 240 21.59 3.20 15.27
CA PRO A 240 22.14 3.99 16.37
C PRO A 240 21.10 5.03 16.82
N LEU A 241 20.52 4.88 18.02
CA LEU A 241 19.37 5.72 18.46
C LEU A 241 19.70 7.22 18.47
N LYS A 242 20.98 7.57 18.66
CA LYS A 242 21.47 8.95 18.59
C LYS A 242 21.34 9.60 17.20
N LYS A 243 21.22 8.80 16.12
CA LYS A 243 21.04 9.27 14.74
C LYS A 243 19.57 9.45 14.37
N PHE A 244 18.64 8.87 15.13
CA PHE A 244 17.22 8.99 14.84
C PHE A 244 16.79 10.46 14.86
N ARG A 245 16.21 10.93 13.76
CA ARG A 245 15.68 12.29 13.61
C ARG A 245 14.29 12.23 13.02
N LYS A 246 13.41 13.09 13.50
CA LYS A 246 12.03 13.22 13.01
C LYS A 246 11.64 14.69 13.03
N ASN A 247 10.48 14.99 12.47
CA ASN A 247 9.88 16.33 12.41
C ASN A 247 10.63 17.27 11.46
N ALA A 248 10.21 17.28 10.20
CA ALA A 248 10.58 18.32 9.26
C ALA A 248 10.10 19.69 9.79
N LYS A 249 10.91 20.73 9.58
CA LYS A 249 10.61 22.10 10.02
C LYS A 249 10.40 23.01 8.80
N PRO A 250 9.75 24.18 8.98
CA PRO A 250 9.90 25.28 8.04
C PRO A 250 11.38 25.50 7.69
N ASP A 251 11.66 25.88 6.46
CA ASP A 251 13.01 26.11 5.88
C ASP A 251 13.86 24.85 5.61
N HIS A 252 13.39 23.64 5.96
CA HIS A 252 14.04 22.42 5.48
C HIS A 252 13.85 22.24 3.97
N ILE A 253 14.87 21.68 3.31
CA ILE A 253 14.81 21.32 1.89
C ILE A 253 14.20 19.92 1.74
N ILE A 254 13.26 19.79 0.81
CA ILE A 254 12.72 18.48 0.39
C ILE A 254 13.58 17.97 -0.76
N LEU A 255 14.24 16.83 -0.56
CA LEU A 255 15.06 16.17 -1.58
C LEU A 255 14.41 14.85 -1.99
N LEU A 256 14.19 14.68 -3.29
CA LEU A 256 13.88 13.38 -3.89
C LEU A 256 15.19 12.77 -4.40
N ALA A 257 15.58 11.62 -3.87
CA ALA A 257 16.78 10.90 -4.26
C ALA A 257 16.43 9.46 -4.66
N GLY A 258 17.04 8.96 -5.74
CA GLY A 258 16.79 7.62 -6.27
C GLY A 258 16.60 7.62 -7.79
N GLY A 259 15.87 6.60 -8.30
CA GLY A 259 15.52 6.49 -9.72
C GLY A 259 14.63 7.64 -10.22
N LYS A 260 14.62 7.86 -11.53
CA LYS A 260 13.72 8.85 -12.16
C LYS A 260 12.26 8.42 -12.01
N THR A 261 11.36 9.36 -11.80
CA THR A 261 9.91 9.09 -11.78
C THR A 261 9.44 8.61 -13.16
N GLY A 262 9.03 7.35 -13.25
CA GLY A 262 8.40 6.75 -14.43
C GLY A 262 6.87 6.77 -14.34
N ARG A 263 6.22 6.05 -15.26
CA ARG A 263 4.75 5.85 -15.27
C ARG A 263 4.39 4.50 -14.63
N ASP A 264 5.03 4.21 -13.51
CA ASP A 264 5.00 2.89 -12.88
C ASP A 264 3.97 2.88 -11.75
N GLY A 265 3.09 1.85 -11.71
CA GLY A 265 2.14 1.67 -10.60
C GLY A 265 1.07 2.74 -10.48
N ILE A 266 0.76 3.48 -11.55
CA ILE A 266 -0.35 4.45 -11.55
C ILE A 266 -1.66 3.71 -11.28
N HIS A 267 -2.42 4.18 -10.28
CA HIS A 267 -3.61 3.50 -9.73
C HIS A 267 -3.34 2.18 -8.99
N GLY A 268 -2.09 1.87 -8.62
CA GLY A 268 -1.73 0.65 -7.89
C GLY A 268 -2.43 0.49 -6.54
N VAL A 269 -2.57 1.57 -5.77
CA VAL A 269 -3.26 1.56 -4.47
C VAL A 269 -4.77 1.38 -4.61
N THR A 270 -5.37 2.01 -5.62
CA THR A 270 -6.79 1.80 -5.94
C THR A 270 -7.04 0.36 -6.39
N PHE A 271 -6.11 -0.22 -7.16
CA PHE A 271 -6.10 -1.64 -7.53
C PHE A 271 -5.97 -2.55 -6.30
N ALA A 272 -5.03 -2.28 -5.39
CA ALA A 272 -4.82 -3.09 -4.18
C ALA A 272 -6.02 -3.04 -3.20
N SER A 273 -6.93 -2.06 -3.38
CA SER A 273 -8.16 -1.92 -2.60
C SER A 273 -9.39 -2.55 -3.29
N ALA A 274 -9.24 -3.10 -4.50
CA ALA A 274 -10.31 -3.70 -5.28
C ALA A 274 -10.21 -5.24 -5.29
N GLU A 275 -11.35 -5.91 -5.49
CA GLU A 275 -11.36 -7.38 -5.63
C GLU A 275 -10.69 -7.83 -6.93
N LEU A 276 -9.94 -8.93 -6.87
CA LEU A 276 -9.42 -9.61 -8.07
C LEU A 276 -10.57 -10.26 -8.83
N THR A 277 -10.72 -9.89 -10.09
CA THR A 277 -11.69 -10.47 -11.03
C THR A 277 -10.96 -11.02 -12.24
N GLU A 278 -11.66 -11.79 -13.09
CA GLU A 278 -11.09 -12.32 -14.34
C GLU A 278 -10.47 -11.22 -15.23
N LYS A 279 -11.03 -10.00 -15.19
CA LYS A 279 -10.53 -8.85 -15.98
C LYS A 279 -9.30 -8.19 -15.36
N SER A 280 -8.97 -8.49 -14.11
CA SER A 280 -7.84 -7.88 -13.42
C SER A 280 -6.51 -8.25 -14.08
N GLU A 281 -6.39 -9.40 -14.74
CA GLU A 281 -5.17 -9.81 -15.44
C GLU A 281 -4.82 -8.90 -16.62
N GLU A 282 -5.81 -8.46 -17.41
CA GLU A 282 -5.57 -7.62 -18.58
C GLU A 282 -5.39 -6.15 -18.21
N VAL A 283 -6.21 -5.65 -17.29
CA VAL A 283 -6.29 -4.22 -16.96
C VAL A 283 -5.24 -3.80 -15.94
N SER A 284 -4.78 -4.72 -15.08
CA SER A 284 -4.00 -4.36 -13.88
C SER A 284 -2.48 -4.58 -14.00
N ARG A 285 -2.00 -5.17 -15.09
CA ARG A 285 -0.54 -5.31 -15.33
C ARG A 285 0.23 -3.98 -15.28
N PRO A 286 -0.29 -2.86 -15.84
CA PRO A 286 0.37 -1.55 -15.69
C PRO A 286 0.37 -1.01 -14.26
N ALA A 287 -0.51 -1.53 -13.39
CA ALA A 287 -0.60 -1.13 -11.99
C ALA A 287 0.41 -1.87 -11.10
N VAL A 288 1.09 -2.90 -11.63
CA VAL A 288 2.19 -3.58 -10.93
C VAL A 288 3.50 -2.86 -11.22
N GLN A 289 4.17 -2.44 -10.15
CA GLN A 289 5.48 -1.83 -10.26
C GLN A 289 6.53 -2.90 -10.64
N ILE A 290 7.41 -2.57 -11.57
CA ILE A 290 8.51 -3.43 -11.99
C ILE A 290 9.79 -2.90 -11.30
N ALA A 291 10.52 -3.80 -10.65
CA ALA A 291 11.79 -3.50 -9.99
C ALA A 291 12.96 -3.47 -10.98
#